data_AF-A0A9X0A2X1-F1
#
_entry.id   AF-A0A9X0A2X1-F1
#
_cell.length_a   1.000
_cell.length_b   1.000
_cell.length_c   1.000
_cell.angle_alpha   90.00
_cell.angle_beta   90.00
_cell.angle_gamma   90.00
#
_symmetry.space_group_name_H-M   'P 1'
#
loop_
_entity.id
_entity.type
_entity.pdbx_description
1 polymer ?
#
loop_
_entity_poly.entity_id
_entity_poly.type
_entity_poly.pdbx_seq_one_letter_code
_entity_poly.pdbx_strand_id
1 'polypeptide(L)'
;MSPSSSLNCFKPANPVPAVLTTLLSPADMCTSHNPLVDQCHLRQTCKDCLLADSDDSCLWCESQSQCVSKVAFDVTFPYLQCMQLLERGTGTCSGLQCSEMKSCRDCHMLPGCGWCDDGSGTGLGRCMQGGKDGPFPGSGNSTANCSKPHTCQCNGHSKCLKENSCGDCKDYTSGAHCEQCAKGYFGDPRNGGKCTACRCTAHAKVCAADTGNCRCLTLGVDGRNCDKCSLGYRDPGNAMKGGMYFCLRLSPSYFNLTGLKSFSFEYYPEMEKRSVQLRIQWKKESLGSKAWLNLTTFYESNPDEGEKVMYSRELIPFQAEFPYHEYDFGLENKFGFRGYIYDVDSNGKSAMLRVTISQQPETIDLLEFFLTFFGCFLSLLVIAGVVWKVRNRYITFILNRQRREERQKMASRPFAKVSILLHTHDKSIPGPVAVETCENGKASVLTVLMRLHGTEDGLAPIGQSGVCFASVLGTNGEHAGEHPCWKSYAY
;
A
#
# COMPACT_ATOMS: atom_id res chain seq x y z
N MET A 1 -26.96 36.08 8.32
CA MET A 1 -27.34 37.00 9.42
C MET A 1 -26.84 36.33 10.67
N SER A 2 -25.89 36.81 11.47
CA SER A 2 -25.39 38.15 11.78
C SER A 2 -24.06 37.95 12.55
N PRO A 3 -23.28 39.03 12.83
CA PRO A 3 -21.84 39.02 12.60
C PRO A 3 -20.97 39.30 13.85
N SER A 4 -19.66 39.30 13.59
CA SER A 4 -18.53 40.02 14.22
C SER A 4 -18.79 40.95 15.40
N SER A 5 -17.95 40.84 16.44
CA SER A 5 -17.74 41.85 17.48
C SER A 5 -16.35 42.50 17.34
N SER A 6 -16.35 43.72 16.82
CA SER A 6 -15.26 44.70 16.80
C SER A 6 -15.24 45.55 18.08
N LEU A 7 -14.03 45.96 18.48
CA LEU A 7 -13.77 46.97 19.51
C LEU A 7 -14.48 48.30 19.20
N ASN A 8 -14.96 48.98 20.25
CA ASN A 8 -15.44 50.37 20.16
C ASN A 8 -14.76 51.27 21.20
N CYS A 9 -14.57 52.50 20.72
CA CYS A 9 -13.87 53.65 21.26
C CYS A 9 -14.37 54.20 22.61
N PHE A 10 -13.48 54.82 23.38
CA PHE A 10 -13.82 55.93 24.29
C PHE A 10 -13.25 57.25 23.75
N LYS A 11 -14.11 58.26 23.69
CA LYS A 11 -13.87 59.65 23.23
C LYS A 11 -13.22 60.51 24.34
N PRO A 12 -12.58 61.64 23.97
CA PRO A 12 -11.86 62.52 24.90
C PRO A 12 -12.78 63.58 25.53
N ALA A 13 -12.48 64.00 26.75
CA ALA A 13 -13.08 65.17 27.39
C ALA A 13 -12.00 66.25 27.61
N ASN A 14 -12.23 67.44 27.06
CA ASN A 14 -11.47 68.67 27.33
C ASN A 14 -11.68 69.13 28.78
N PRO A 15 -10.67 69.75 29.44
CA PRO A 15 -10.90 70.61 30.59
C PRO A 15 -10.61 72.08 30.26
N VAL A 16 -11.42 72.98 30.82
CA VAL A 16 -11.07 74.38 31.09
C VAL A 16 -11.53 74.70 32.53
N PRO A 17 -11.05 75.78 33.19
CA PRO A 17 -10.15 75.65 34.32
C PRO A 17 -10.78 76.23 35.60
N ALA A 18 -10.63 75.57 36.74
CA ALA A 18 -10.94 76.22 38.00
C ALA A 18 -10.19 75.59 39.17
N VAL A 19 -9.71 76.48 40.03
CA VAL A 19 -9.24 76.27 41.41
C VAL A 19 -7.79 75.82 41.56
N LEU A 20 -6.93 76.80 41.28
CA LEU A 20 -5.67 77.00 41.99
C LEU A 20 -5.98 77.41 43.44
N THR A 21 -5.91 76.49 44.40
CA THR A 21 -5.42 76.69 45.79
C THR A 21 -5.81 75.49 46.63
N THR A 22 -4.85 74.61 46.92
CA THR A 22 -4.48 74.11 48.26
C THR A 22 -3.62 72.86 48.11
N LEU A 23 -2.51 72.81 48.87
CA LEU A 23 -1.46 71.78 48.95
C LEU A 23 -0.17 72.09 48.17
N LEU A 24 0.45 73.22 48.50
CA LEU A 24 1.91 73.31 48.53
C LEU A 24 2.39 72.79 49.89
N SER A 25 2.96 71.59 49.93
CA SER A 25 3.89 71.20 50.99
C SER A 25 5.28 71.76 50.66
N PRO A 26 5.96 72.45 51.58
CA PRO A 26 7.29 72.99 51.35
C PRO A 26 8.34 71.90 51.63
N ALA A 27 8.39 70.89 50.78
CA ALA A 27 9.46 69.88 50.77
C ALA A 27 9.38 69.10 49.46
N ASP A 28 9.78 69.75 48.39
CA ASP A 28 10.66 69.17 47.38
C ASP A 28 11.31 70.37 46.72
N MET A 29 12.29 70.93 47.44
CA MET A 29 13.34 71.69 46.80
C MET A 29 13.78 70.86 45.59
N CYS A 30 14.05 71.53 44.48
CA CYS A 30 14.96 71.02 43.47
C CYS A 30 16.27 70.66 44.20
N THR A 31 16.38 69.44 44.73
CA THR A 31 17.66 68.84 45.04
C THR A 31 18.35 68.81 43.71
N SER A 32 19.32 69.70 43.57
CA SER A 32 20.35 69.71 42.56
C SER A 32 20.65 68.29 42.09
N HIS A 33 19.92 67.83 41.08
CA HIS A 33 20.49 66.89 40.12
C HIS A 33 21.57 67.72 39.46
N ASN A 34 22.81 67.45 39.86
CA ASN A 34 23.97 68.16 39.39
C ASN A 34 23.89 68.19 37.85
N PRO A 35 23.79 69.37 37.19
CA PRO A 35 23.65 69.45 35.72
C PRO A 35 24.87 68.87 34.97
N LEU A 36 25.89 68.44 35.70
CA LEU A 36 27.03 67.66 35.24
C LEU A 36 26.75 66.15 35.07
N VAL A 37 25.65 65.60 35.61
CA VAL A 37 25.39 64.15 35.67
C VAL A 37 24.44 63.65 34.58
N ASP A 38 23.51 64.47 34.06
CA ASP A 38 22.61 64.09 32.95
C ASP A 38 23.16 64.50 31.56
N GLN A 39 24.45 64.24 31.35
CA GLN A 39 25.11 64.48 30.06
C GLN A 39 24.96 63.31 29.08
N CYS A 40 23.87 62.54 29.18
CA CYS A 40 23.58 61.45 28.24
C CYS A 40 23.55 61.99 26.79
N HIS A 41 22.96 63.17 26.56
CA HIS A 41 22.89 63.81 25.24
C HIS A 41 24.26 64.14 24.61
N LEU A 42 25.34 64.23 25.40
CA LEU A 42 26.70 64.45 24.88
C LEU A 42 27.34 63.15 24.37
N ARG A 43 26.82 61.98 24.76
CA ARG A 43 27.30 60.67 24.36
C ARG A 43 26.66 60.29 23.02
N GLN A 44 27.42 60.46 21.95
CA GLN A 44 26.94 60.30 20.56
C GLN A 44 27.03 58.87 20.03
N THR A 45 27.65 57.94 20.76
CA THR A 45 27.78 56.54 20.33
C THR A 45 27.18 55.58 21.35
N CYS A 46 26.66 54.45 20.87
CA CYS A 46 26.13 53.40 21.74
C CYS A 46 27.15 52.96 22.79
N LYS A 47 28.41 52.75 22.36
CA LYS A 47 29.48 52.33 23.26
C LYS A 47 29.68 53.39 24.33
N ASP A 48 29.81 54.67 23.96
CA ASP A 48 30.03 55.75 24.92
C ASP A 48 28.82 55.96 25.84
N CYS A 49 27.59 55.80 25.34
CA CYS A 49 26.36 55.85 26.13
C CYS A 49 26.33 54.77 27.20
N LEU A 50 26.84 53.57 26.87
CA LEU A 50 26.89 52.41 27.77
C LEU A 50 28.23 52.27 28.54
N LEU A 51 29.21 53.16 28.29
CA LEU A 51 30.51 53.16 28.98
C LEU A 51 30.37 53.62 30.43
N ALA A 52 31.09 52.92 31.31
CA ALA A 52 31.12 53.13 32.74
C ALA A 52 31.81 54.46 33.11
N ASP A 53 31.04 55.40 33.68
CA ASP A 53 31.40 55.98 34.97
C ASP A 53 30.20 56.76 35.56
N SER A 54 29.90 56.43 36.81
CA SER A 54 29.06 57.11 37.79
C SER A 54 27.54 56.92 37.86
N ASP A 55 26.70 56.88 36.81
CA ASP A 55 25.25 56.73 37.06
C ASP A 55 24.51 55.86 36.04
N ASP A 56 23.63 55.00 36.55
CA ASP A 56 22.75 54.09 35.82
C ASP A 56 21.61 54.85 35.11
N SER A 57 21.85 56.12 34.76
CA SER A 57 20.85 57.10 34.34
C SER A 57 20.66 57.20 32.84
N CYS A 58 21.57 56.67 32.00
CA CYS A 58 21.47 56.77 30.55
C CYS A 58 20.93 55.49 29.88
N LEU A 59 20.15 55.70 28.83
CA LEU A 59 19.60 54.69 27.94
C LEU A 59 20.04 55.00 26.51
N TRP A 60 20.42 53.98 25.76
CA TRP A 60 20.70 54.15 24.34
C TRP A 60 19.49 53.75 23.50
N CYS A 61 19.01 54.66 22.67
CA CYS A 61 17.99 54.36 21.68
C CYS A 61 18.64 54.00 20.34
N GLU A 62 18.62 52.74 19.96
CA GLU A 62 19.28 52.25 18.74
C GLU A 62 18.65 52.88 17.48
N SER A 63 17.31 52.97 17.41
CA SER A 63 16.58 53.50 16.25
C SER A 63 16.63 55.01 16.07
N GLN A 64 17.15 55.75 17.05
CA GLN A 64 17.30 57.20 16.99
C GLN A 64 18.78 57.60 17.10
N SER A 65 19.69 56.64 17.29
CA SER A 65 21.12 56.86 17.56
C SER A 65 21.36 57.93 18.63
N GLN A 66 20.53 57.93 19.67
CA GLN A 66 20.53 58.95 20.69
C GLN A 66 20.61 58.33 22.08
N CYS A 67 21.53 58.86 22.88
CA CYS A 67 21.63 58.56 24.30
C CYS A 67 20.74 59.53 25.08
N VAL A 68 19.81 59.01 25.87
CA VAL A 68 18.83 59.78 26.64
C VAL A 68 18.84 59.38 28.10
N SER A 69 18.52 60.31 28.99
CA SER A 69 18.38 59.98 30.42
C SER A 69 17.10 59.18 30.66
N LYS A 70 17.12 58.21 31.59
CA LYS A 70 15.98 57.38 32.01
C LYS A 70 14.78 58.22 32.39
N VAL A 71 15.01 59.34 33.08
CA VAL A 71 13.93 60.26 33.52
C VAL A 71 13.38 61.14 32.39
N ALA A 72 14.14 61.31 31.31
CA ALA A 72 13.74 62.12 30.16
C ALA A 72 13.19 61.29 28.99
N PHE A 73 13.23 59.96 29.08
CA PHE A 73 12.87 59.05 28.00
C PHE A 73 11.44 59.27 27.49
N ASP A 74 10.45 59.24 28.39
CA ASP A 74 9.02 59.37 28.04
C ASP A 74 8.68 60.73 27.43
N VAL A 75 9.42 61.78 27.82
CA VAL A 75 9.26 63.14 27.28
C VAL A 75 9.97 63.29 25.94
N THR A 76 11.09 62.59 25.74
CA THR A 76 11.88 62.65 24.50
C THR A 76 11.27 61.81 23.39
N PHE A 77 10.66 60.66 23.72
CA PHE A 77 10.01 59.75 22.78
C PHE A 77 8.52 59.51 23.10
N PRO A 78 7.69 60.57 23.10
CA PRO A 78 6.28 60.50 23.52
C PRO A 78 5.40 59.65 22.59
N TYR A 79 5.89 59.29 21.40
CA TYR A 79 5.17 58.51 20.39
C TYR A 79 5.85 57.17 20.09
N LEU A 80 6.62 56.62 21.04
CA LEU A 80 7.32 55.33 20.89
C LEU A 80 8.21 55.28 19.62
N GLN A 81 8.91 56.39 19.36
CA GLN A 81 9.83 56.50 18.24
C GLN A 81 11.11 55.67 18.45
N CYS A 82 11.37 55.24 19.69
CA CYS A 82 12.45 54.33 20.03
C CYS A 82 11.99 52.87 19.95
N MET A 83 12.51 52.09 18.99
CA MET A 83 12.14 50.68 18.79
C MET A 83 12.92 49.70 19.66
N GLN A 84 14.18 50.01 19.98
CA GLN A 84 15.00 49.20 20.86
C GLN A 84 15.76 50.10 21.82
N LEU A 85 15.55 49.82 23.10
CA LEU A 85 16.22 50.46 24.20
C LEU A 85 17.32 49.54 24.71
N LEU A 86 18.55 50.03 24.74
CA LEU A 86 19.68 49.32 25.31
C LEU A 86 20.06 49.96 26.64
N GLU A 87 20.09 49.15 27.69
CA GLU A 87 20.52 49.56 29.03
C GLU A 87 21.87 48.97 29.37
N ARG A 88 22.54 49.57 30.35
CA ARG A 88 23.82 49.08 30.86
C ARG A 88 23.68 47.66 31.42
N GLY A 89 24.65 46.79 31.11
CA GLY A 89 24.71 45.41 31.63
C GLY A 89 23.77 44.40 30.95
N THR A 90 22.66 44.84 30.36
CA THR A 90 21.70 43.99 29.65
C THR A 90 21.76 44.14 28.13
N GLY A 91 22.12 45.34 27.62
CA GLY A 91 22.23 45.65 26.21
C GLY A 91 23.65 45.48 25.66
N THR A 92 23.80 44.80 24.53
CA THR A 92 25.03 44.78 23.74
C THR A 92 24.87 45.73 22.55
N CYS A 93 25.80 46.66 22.36
CA CYS A 93 25.81 47.51 21.16
C CYS A 93 25.96 46.63 19.93
N SER A 94 24.89 46.59 19.14
CA SER A 94 24.73 45.64 18.08
C SER A 94 25.71 45.91 16.94
N GLY A 95 26.43 44.88 16.49
CA GLY A 95 27.09 44.86 15.18
C GLY A 95 26.08 44.71 14.05
N LEU A 96 24.99 45.48 14.08
CA LEU A 96 23.89 45.42 13.11
C LEU A 96 24.42 45.71 11.71
N GLN A 97 24.32 44.70 10.84
CA GLN A 97 24.64 44.82 9.43
C GLN A 97 23.38 45.21 8.66
N CYS A 98 22.99 46.48 8.76
CA CYS A 98 21.85 47.04 8.01
C CYS A 98 21.97 46.73 6.51
N SER A 99 23.19 46.75 5.97
CA SER A 99 23.51 46.51 4.56
C SER A 99 23.10 45.13 4.02
N GLU A 100 22.82 44.14 4.86
CA GLU A 100 22.36 42.81 4.41
C GLU A 100 20.89 42.79 4.00
N MET A 101 20.10 43.78 4.44
CA MET A 101 18.67 43.83 4.17
C MET A 101 18.39 44.35 2.77
N LYS A 102 17.62 43.58 2.00
CA LYS A 102 17.25 43.87 0.60
C LYS A 102 15.84 44.44 0.43
N SER A 103 15.12 44.76 1.50
CA SER A 103 13.82 45.41 1.36
C SER A 103 13.66 46.50 2.40
N CYS A 104 12.90 47.54 2.06
CA CYS A 104 12.57 48.63 2.99
C CYS A 104 11.88 48.07 4.24
N ARG A 105 10.97 47.12 4.05
CA ARG A 105 10.27 46.44 5.16
C ARG A 105 11.26 45.71 6.08
N ASP A 106 12.16 44.91 5.53
CA ASP A 106 13.15 44.17 6.32
C ASP A 106 14.11 45.11 7.05
N CYS A 107 14.50 46.20 6.38
CA CYS A 107 15.33 47.25 6.97
C CYS A 107 14.65 47.92 8.17
N HIS A 108 13.38 48.28 8.06
CA HIS A 108 12.63 48.92 9.15
C HIS A 108 12.27 47.98 10.31
N MET A 109 12.38 46.65 10.13
CA MET A 109 12.27 45.71 11.24
C MET A 109 13.53 45.74 12.12
N LEU A 110 14.67 46.21 11.61
CA LEU A 110 15.90 46.32 12.37
C LEU A 110 15.96 47.68 13.10
N PRO A 111 16.07 47.69 14.44
CA PRO A 111 16.30 48.91 15.19
C PRO A 111 17.66 49.50 14.80
N GLY A 112 17.73 50.81 14.58
CA GLY A 112 18.96 51.50 14.18
C GLY A 112 19.31 51.38 12.70
N CYS A 113 18.40 50.86 11.88
CA CYS A 113 18.52 50.90 10.43
C CYS A 113 17.43 51.78 9.79
N GLY A 114 17.79 52.44 8.68
CA GLY A 114 16.92 53.27 7.86
C GLY A 114 17.13 52.98 6.38
N TRP A 115 16.02 52.98 5.62
CA TRP A 115 16.05 52.77 4.18
C TRP A 115 16.35 54.06 3.43
N CYS A 116 17.30 54.01 2.50
CA CYS A 116 17.61 55.10 1.59
C CYS A 116 17.11 54.74 0.19
N ASP A 117 16.02 55.35 -0.23
CA ASP A 117 15.47 55.22 -1.59
C ASP A 117 16.36 55.94 -2.60
N ASP A 118 16.56 55.32 -3.77
CA ASP A 118 17.42 55.84 -4.84
C ASP A 118 16.76 56.92 -5.72
N GLY A 119 15.48 57.22 -5.49
CA GLY A 119 14.71 58.21 -6.22
C GLY A 119 14.14 57.73 -7.56
N SER A 120 14.32 56.44 -7.91
CA SER A 120 13.84 55.87 -9.17
C SER A 120 12.31 55.71 -9.23
N GLY A 121 11.63 55.74 -8.08
CA GLY A 121 10.20 55.45 -7.98
C GLY A 121 9.85 53.98 -8.27
N THR A 122 10.83 53.08 -8.14
CA THR A 122 10.67 51.62 -8.32
C THR A 122 10.87 50.84 -7.02
N GLY A 123 11.22 51.53 -5.93
CA GLY A 123 11.50 50.93 -4.62
C GLY A 123 12.85 50.25 -4.52
N LEU A 124 13.82 50.73 -5.31
CA LEU A 124 15.24 50.41 -5.15
C LEU A 124 15.83 51.32 -4.08
N GLY A 125 16.78 50.78 -3.33
CA GLY A 125 17.43 51.54 -2.28
C GLY A 125 18.50 50.76 -1.56
N ARG A 126 18.96 51.31 -0.45
CA ARG A 126 19.97 50.67 0.40
C ARG A 126 19.59 50.83 1.86
N CYS A 127 19.69 49.75 2.61
CA CYS A 127 19.53 49.78 4.07
C CYS A 127 20.85 50.18 4.72
N MET A 128 20.81 51.17 5.61
CA MET A 128 21.99 51.71 6.30
C MET A 128 21.66 52.01 7.75
N GLN A 129 22.67 52.34 8.57
CA GLN A 129 22.43 52.92 9.89
C GLN A 129 21.49 54.13 9.79
N GLY A 130 20.41 54.10 10.56
CA GLY A 130 19.30 55.04 10.43
C GLY A 130 18.15 54.76 11.39
N GLY A 131 17.05 55.43 11.16
CA GLY A 131 15.79 55.24 11.87
C GLY A 131 14.61 55.10 10.92
N LYS A 132 13.41 55.21 11.48
CA LYS A 132 12.14 55.16 10.72
C LYS A 132 12.07 56.22 9.62
N ASP A 133 12.71 57.37 9.83
CA ASP A 133 12.69 58.50 8.90
C ASP A 133 13.79 58.43 7.82
N GLY A 134 14.64 57.39 7.84
CA GLY A 134 15.73 57.19 6.90
C GLY A 134 17.11 57.10 7.56
N PRO A 135 18.19 57.09 6.77
CA PRO A 135 19.56 56.94 7.27
C PRO A 135 20.05 58.18 8.04
N PHE A 136 20.94 57.98 9.03
CA PHE A 136 21.51 59.08 9.81
C PHE A 136 22.59 59.85 9.02
N PRO A 137 22.63 61.20 9.11
CA PRO A 137 23.66 62.02 8.47
C PRO A 137 25.01 61.83 9.19
N GLY A 138 25.86 60.95 8.66
CA GLY A 138 27.18 60.66 9.24
C GLY A 138 27.81 59.34 8.78
N SER A 139 27.04 58.43 8.18
CA SER A 139 27.53 57.16 7.65
C SER A 139 28.09 57.30 6.21
N GLY A 140 29.28 57.92 6.09
CA GLY A 140 30.15 57.85 4.90
C GLY A 140 29.74 58.68 3.68
N ASN A 141 30.63 59.59 3.27
CA ASN A 141 30.67 60.43 2.05
C ASN A 141 29.33 60.96 1.51
N SER A 142 29.17 62.27 1.68
CA SER A 142 28.15 63.17 1.14
C SER A 142 28.01 63.11 -0.40
N THR A 143 27.33 62.09 -0.93
CA THR A 143 26.69 62.10 -2.27
C THR A 143 25.48 61.17 -2.40
N ALA A 144 24.98 60.55 -1.33
CA ALA A 144 23.71 59.81 -1.39
C ALA A 144 22.53 60.77 -1.11
N ASN A 145 22.02 61.42 -2.16
CA ASN A 145 20.72 62.10 -2.11
C ASN A 145 19.62 61.03 -1.91
N CYS A 146 19.43 60.57 -0.68
CA CYS A 146 18.31 59.69 -0.34
C CYS A 146 17.03 60.50 -0.52
N SER A 147 16.18 60.08 -1.46
CA SER A 147 14.91 60.76 -1.72
C SER A 147 13.98 60.61 -0.50
N LYS A 148 13.13 61.62 -0.27
CA LYS A 148 12.14 61.67 0.83
C LYS A 148 11.28 60.40 0.92
N PRO A 149 10.67 60.07 2.09
CA PRO A 149 10.05 58.79 2.37
C PRO A 149 8.73 58.60 1.61
N HIS A 150 8.82 58.32 0.31
CA HIS A 150 7.75 57.71 -0.45
C HIS A 150 8.05 56.21 -0.51
N THR A 151 7.20 55.42 0.14
CA THR A 151 7.41 54.00 0.40
C THR A 151 7.09 53.15 -0.83
N CYS A 152 7.67 53.49 -1.98
CA CYS A 152 7.58 52.59 -3.12
C CYS A 152 8.39 51.32 -2.82
N GLN A 153 7.77 50.14 -2.93
CA GLN A 153 8.47 48.86 -2.79
C GLN A 153 8.09 47.94 -3.94
N CYS A 154 8.58 48.21 -5.14
CA CYS A 154 8.44 47.31 -6.30
C CYS A 154 9.73 46.57 -6.65
N ASN A 155 10.72 46.62 -5.75
CA ASN A 155 12.01 45.94 -5.87
C ASN A 155 12.77 46.25 -7.17
N GLY A 156 12.50 47.38 -7.83
CA GLY A 156 13.12 47.73 -9.11
C GLY A 156 12.42 47.17 -10.35
N HIS A 157 11.37 46.37 -10.20
CA HIS A 157 10.76 45.63 -11.30
C HIS A 157 9.41 46.21 -11.76
N SER A 158 8.94 47.28 -11.13
CA SER A 158 7.80 48.06 -11.61
C SER A 158 7.90 49.49 -11.09
N LYS A 159 7.12 50.40 -11.70
CA LYS A 159 6.96 51.77 -11.19
C LYS A 159 5.75 51.81 -10.25
N CYS A 160 5.86 52.53 -9.14
CA CYS A 160 4.72 52.73 -8.24
C CYS A 160 3.67 53.63 -8.87
N LEU A 161 2.40 53.20 -8.83
CA LEU A 161 1.26 53.96 -9.36
C LEU A 161 0.61 54.86 -8.30
N LYS A 162 0.52 54.39 -7.05
CA LYS A 162 0.00 55.12 -5.88
C LYS A 162 0.75 54.68 -4.64
N GLU A 163 1.52 55.57 -4.00
CA GLU A 163 2.31 55.50 -2.74
C GLU A 163 3.05 54.19 -2.39
N ASN A 164 2.51 52.99 -2.61
CA ASN A 164 3.19 51.68 -2.54
C ASN A 164 2.56 50.56 -3.41
N SER A 165 1.71 50.88 -4.39
CA SER A 165 1.14 49.88 -5.31
C SER A 165 1.97 49.78 -6.59
N CYS A 166 2.45 48.58 -6.89
CA CYS A 166 3.15 48.29 -8.13
C CYS A 166 2.19 48.15 -9.31
N GLY A 167 2.64 48.56 -10.50
CA GLY A 167 1.98 48.18 -11.74
C GLY A 167 2.35 46.75 -12.15
N ASP A 168 2.38 46.48 -13.46
CA ASP A 168 2.80 45.18 -13.96
C ASP A 168 4.29 44.93 -13.63
N CYS A 169 4.58 43.78 -13.05
CA CYS A 169 5.93 43.34 -12.72
C CYS A 169 6.70 42.95 -13.99
N LYS A 170 7.95 43.42 -14.09
CA LYS A 170 8.89 43.13 -15.19
C LYS A 170 9.95 42.12 -14.76
N ASP A 171 10.90 41.82 -15.64
CA ASP A 171 12.07 40.97 -15.37
C ASP A 171 11.75 39.58 -14.80
N TYR A 172 10.63 39.01 -15.25
CA TYR A 172 10.14 37.70 -14.82
C TYR A 172 9.87 37.60 -13.32
N THR A 173 9.42 38.71 -12.72
CA THR A 173 8.98 38.79 -11.33
C THR A 173 7.45 38.75 -11.22
N SER A 174 6.96 38.51 -10.02
CA SER A 174 5.55 38.41 -9.66
C SER A 174 5.37 38.71 -8.16
N GLY A 175 4.12 38.82 -7.71
CA GLY A 175 3.78 39.26 -6.36
C GLY A 175 3.27 40.70 -6.36
N ALA A 176 2.75 41.15 -5.22
CA ALA A 176 2.19 42.49 -5.08
C ALA A 176 3.27 43.59 -5.17
N HIS A 177 4.50 43.23 -4.83
CA HIS A 177 5.68 44.09 -4.76
C HIS A 177 6.79 43.62 -5.71
N CYS A 178 6.47 42.73 -6.65
CA CYS A 178 7.44 42.09 -7.54
C CYS A 178 8.60 41.40 -6.77
N GLU A 179 8.28 40.88 -5.58
CA GLU A 179 9.23 40.34 -4.62
C GLU A 179 9.53 38.84 -4.82
N GLN A 180 8.86 38.21 -5.79
CA GLN A 180 9.00 36.79 -6.09
C GLN A 180 9.29 36.59 -7.57
N CYS A 181 10.03 35.53 -7.92
CA CYS A 181 10.14 35.15 -9.32
C CYS A 181 8.82 34.56 -9.84
N ALA A 182 8.47 34.89 -11.08
CA ALA A 182 7.32 34.32 -11.76
C ALA A 182 7.46 32.79 -11.90
N LYS A 183 6.34 32.08 -12.08
CA LYS A 183 6.37 30.61 -12.28
C LYS A 183 7.29 30.24 -13.45
N GLY A 184 8.19 29.29 -13.21
CA GLY A 184 9.20 28.89 -14.20
C GLY A 184 10.52 29.66 -14.09
N TYR A 185 10.65 30.55 -13.09
CA TYR A 185 11.88 31.28 -12.78
C TYR A 185 12.23 31.14 -11.29
N PHE A 186 13.52 31.29 -10.97
CA PHE A 186 14.06 31.22 -9.62
C PHE A 186 15.16 32.26 -9.41
N GLY A 187 15.39 32.62 -8.14
CA GLY A 187 16.33 33.65 -7.73
C GLY A 187 15.74 34.53 -6.62
N ASP A 188 16.47 35.59 -6.28
CA ASP A 188 16.03 36.62 -5.33
C ASP A 188 15.88 37.94 -6.09
N PRO A 189 14.66 38.37 -6.43
CA PRO A 189 14.43 39.62 -7.18
C PRO A 189 14.45 40.86 -6.27
N ARG A 190 14.58 40.72 -4.95
CA ARG A 190 14.52 41.87 -4.05
C ARG A 190 15.64 42.86 -4.34
N ASN A 191 15.29 44.15 -4.32
CA ASN A 191 16.18 45.28 -4.57
C ASN A 191 16.99 45.21 -5.88
N GLY A 192 16.32 44.98 -7.01
CA GLY A 192 16.96 44.93 -8.33
C GLY A 192 17.71 43.62 -8.58
N GLY A 193 17.35 42.60 -7.79
CA GLY A 193 17.79 41.23 -8.02
C GLY A 193 17.30 40.69 -9.35
N LYS A 194 17.67 39.45 -9.68
CA LYS A 194 17.35 38.87 -11.00
C LYS A 194 16.70 37.50 -10.84
N CYS A 195 15.69 37.26 -11.66
CA CYS A 195 15.07 35.96 -11.83
C CYS A 195 15.68 35.26 -13.04
N THR A 196 16.04 33.99 -12.86
CA THR A 196 16.62 33.15 -13.91
C THR A 196 15.66 32.01 -14.25
N ALA A 197 15.55 31.68 -15.53
CA ALA A 197 14.66 30.61 -15.97
C ALA A 197 15.08 29.25 -15.38
N CYS A 198 14.12 28.46 -14.93
CA CYS A 198 14.36 27.09 -14.50
C CYS A 198 14.99 26.27 -15.64
N ARG A 199 16.04 25.50 -15.34
CA ARG A 199 16.72 24.63 -16.31
C ARG A 199 16.25 23.18 -16.19
N CYS A 200 14.93 22.99 -16.20
CA CYS A 200 14.32 21.66 -16.09
C CYS A 200 14.29 20.94 -17.45
N THR A 201 14.38 19.62 -17.41
CA THR A 201 14.09 18.76 -18.57
C THR A 201 12.58 18.65 -18.82
N ALA A 202 12.18 17.87 -19.84
CA ALA A 202 10.76 17.60 -20.13
C ALA A 202 9.98 16.96 -18.95
N HIS A 203 10.68 16.45 -17.93
CA HIS A 203 10.09 15.82 -16.75
C HIS A 203 9.64 16.82 -15.67
N ALA A 204 9.89 18.11 -15.84
CA ALA A 204 9.41 19.16 -14.93
C ALA A 204 9.15 20.48 -15.66
N LYS A 205 8.08 21.19 -15.27
CA LYS A 205 7.74 22.52 -15.80
C LYS A 205 8.01 23.65 -14.83
N VAL A 206 8.15 23.35 -13.53
CA VAL A 206 8.28 24.32 -12.45
C VAL A 206 9.41 23.90 -11.54
N CYS A 207 10.24 24.87 -11.12
CA CYS A 207 11.26 24.68 -10.11
C CYS A 207 10.94 25.47 -8.83
N ALA A 208 11.63 25.15 -7.75
CA ALA A 208 11.59 25.91 -6.51
C ALA A 208 12.14 27.32 -6.74
N ALA A 209 11.41 28.34 -6.27
CA ALA A 209 11.70 29.74 -6.57
C ALA A 209 13.02 30.25 -5.94
N ASP A 210 13.47 29.63 -4.87
CA ASP A 210 14.67 29.99 -4.11
C ASP A 210 15.94 29.30 -4.66
N THR A 211 15.85 27.99 -4.89
CA THR A 211 16.99 27.12 -5.22
C THR A 211 17.10 26.82 -6.70
N GLY A 212 16.01 26.94 -7.46
CA GLY A 212 15.95 26.52 -8.85
C GLY A 212 15.86 24.99 -9.05
N ASN A 213 15.65 24.23 -7.98
CA ASN A 213 15.52 22.77 -8.06
C ASN A 213 14.17 22.39 -8.68
N CYS A 214 14.20 21.62 -9.75
CA CYS A 214 13.02 21.20 -10.49
C CYS A 214 12.16 20.23 -9.68
N ARG A 215 10.84 20.40 -9.77
CA ARG A 215 9.88 19.45 -9.19
C ARG A 215 9.57 18.37 -10.21
N CYS A 216 10.27 17.24 -10.11
CA CYS A 216 10.13 16.14 -11.06
C CYS A 216 8.72 15.53 -10.98
N LEU A 217 8.03 15.52 -12.11
CA LEU A 217 6.64 15.05 -12.23
C LEU A 217 6.55 13.61 -12.76
N THR A 218 7.68 12.97 -13.01
CA THR A 218 7.75 11.59 -13.49
C THR A 218 8.35 10.71 -12.41
N LEU A 219 7.69 9.60 -12.08
CA LEU A 219 8.21 8.67 -11.06
C LEU A 219 9.55 8.07 -11.51
N GLY A 220 10.54 8.07 -10.61
CA GLY A 220 11.89 7.56 -10.89
C GLY A 220 12.87 8.58 -11.45
N VAL A 221 12.40 9.79 -11.78
CA VAL A 221 13.23 10.92 -12.19
C VAL A 221 13.68 11.73 -10.99
N ASP A 222 14.98 11.99 -10.92
CA ASP A 222 15.64 12.68 -9.83
C ASP A 222 16.71 13.66 -10.39
N GLY A 223 17.40 14.34 -9.49
CA GLY A 223 18.39 15.37 -9.82
C GLY A 223 17.80 16.77 -9.85
N ARG A 224 18.67 17.77 -9.72
CA ARG A 224 18.28 19.20 -9.65
C ARG A 224 17.46 19.64 -10.86
N ASN A 225 17.75 19.08 -12.02
CA ASN A 225 17.10 19.42 -13.29
C ASN A 225 16.14 18.34 -13.79
N CYS A 226 15.89 17.29 -12.99
CA CYS A 226 15.16 16.09 -13.40
C CYS A 226 15.83 15.38 -14.59
N ASP A 227 17.15 15.22 -14.49
CA ASP A 227 18.05 14.69 -15.50
C ASP A 227 18.75 13.39 -15.08
N LYS A 228 18.44 12.86 -13.89
CA LYS A 228 19.05 11.66 -13.31
C LYS A 228 18.02 10.59 -12.99
N CYS A 229 18.48 9.34 -13.00
CA CYS A 229 17.70 8.19 -12.56
C CYS A 229 17.83 7.96 -11.06
N SER A 230 16.69 7.74 -10.41
CA SER A 230 16.67 7.19 -9.06
C SER A 230 17.15 5.73 -9.07
N LEU A 231 17.64 5.24 -7.93
CA LEU A 231 18.17 3.89 -7.81
C LEU A 231 17.12 2.83 -8.19
N GLY A 232 17.50 1.89 -9.06
CA GLY A 232 16.61 0.83 -9.55
C GLY A 232 15.91 1.13 -10.88
N TYR A 233 16.06 2.34 -11.42
CA TYR A 233 15.63 2.70 -12.78
C TYR A 233 16.81 2.53 -13.74
N ARG A 234 16.56 1.97 -14.93
CA ARG A 234 17.56 1.87 -16.01
C ARG A 234 17.28 2.99 -17.01
N ASP A 235 18.33 3.70 -17.41
CA ASP A 235 18.30 4.62 -18.54
C ASP A 235 18.81 3.87 -19.78
N PRO A 236 17.94 3.43 -20.71
CA PRO A 236 18.39 2.83 -21.96
C PRO A 236 18.95 3.87 -22.96
N GLY A 237 18.85 5.19 -22.71
CA GLY A 237 19.41 6.21 -23.58
C GLY A 237 18.75 7.58 -23.43
N ASN A 238 19.58 8.58 -23.09
CA ASN A 238 19.34 10.03 -23.06
C ASN A 238 17.90 10.47 -22.68
N ALA A 239 17.72 10.93 -21.43
CA ALA A 239 16.47 11.47 -20.87
C ALA A 239 15.74 12.49 -21.77
N MET A 240 16.44 13.18 -22.68
CA MET A 240 15.85 14.12 -23.64
C MET A 240 15.14 13.47 -24.86
N LYS A 241 15.28 12.15 -25.06
CA LYS A 241 14.74 11.40 -26.23
C LYS A 241 13.66 10.36 -25.90
N GLY A 242 13.19 10.25 -24.66
CA GLY A 242 11.90 9.61 -24.38
C GLY A 242 11.92 8.30 -23.60
N GLY A 243 12.50 8.32 -22.39
CA GLY A 243 11.91 7.55 -21.29
C GLY A 243 12.92 6.92 -20.34
N MET A 244 12.74 7.21 -19.06
CA MET A 244 13.33 6.43 -17.97
C MET A 244 12.34 5.35 -17.59
N TYR A 245 12.77 4.09 -17.61
CA TYR A 245 11.88 2.95 -17.39
C TYR A 245 12.20 2.23 -16.08
N PHE A 246 11.15 1.92 -15.32
CA PHE A 246 11.26 1.00 -14.19
C PHE A 246 11.23 -0.44 -14.69
N CYS A 247 12.30 -1.20 -14.50
CA CYS A 247 12.31 -2.63 -14.85
C CYS A 247 11.47 -3.43 -13.82
N LEU A 248 10.30 -3.90 -14.25
CA LEU A 248 9.44 -4.78 -13.46
C LEU A 248 10.05 -6.17 -13.37
N ARG A 249 10.44 -6.58 -12.16
CA ARG A 249 10.88 -7.96 -11.85
C ARG A 249 9.94 -8.69 -10.90
N LEU A 250 9.13 -7.95 -10.15
CA LEU A 250 8.22 -8.47 -9.14
C LEU A 250 6.79 -8.18 -9.56
N SER A 251 5.90 -9.13 -9.30
CA SER A 251 4.47 -9.00 -9.52
C SER A 251 3.70 -9.54 -8.30
N PRO A 252 2.69 -8.82 -7.78
CA PRO A 252 2.26 -7.48 -8.17
C PRO A 252 3.21 -6.38 -7.67
N SER A 253 3.40 -5.34 -8.48
CA SER A 253 4.16 -4.13 -8.13
C SER A 253 3.24 -2.94 -7.85
N TYR A 254 3.63 -2.08 -6.90
CA TYR A 254 2.85 -0.91 -6.47
C TYR A 254 3.64 0.37 -6.66
N PHE A 255 2.97 1.40 -7.20
CA PHE A 255 3.58 2.69 -7.50
C PHE A 255 2.75 3.83 -6.92
N ASN A 256 3.41 4.74 -6.20
CA ASN A 256 2.77 5.96 -5.69
C ASN A 256 2.96 7.09 -6.70
N LEU A 257 1.86 7.51 -7.33
CA LEU A 257 1.80 8.57 -8.34
C LEU A 257 1.17 9.86 -7.79
N THR A 258 1.07 9.99 -6.47
CA THR A 258 0.49 11.18 -5.83
C THR A 258 1.32 12.42 -6.16
N GLY A 259 0.71 13.42 -6.81
CA GLY A 259 1.39 14.64 -7.25
C GLY A 259 2.26 14.47 -8.51
N LEU A 260 2.35 13.26 -9.07
CA LEU A 260 3.08 12.97 -10.31
C LEU A 260 2.13 13.01 -11.51
N LYS A 261 2.71 13.18 -12.70
CA LYS A 261 1.99 13.27 -13.99
C LYS A 261 2.27 12.12 -14.93
N SER A 262 3.39 11.43 -14.77
CA SER A 262 3.71 10.26 -15.59
C SER A 262 4.58 9.23 -14.88
N PHE A 263 4.59 8.02 -15.43
CA PHE A 263 5.37 6.88 -14.98
C PHE A 263 5.57 5.92 -16.14
N SER A 264 6.79 5.42 -16.31
CA SER A 264 7.09 4.43 -17.34
C SER A 264 7.67 3.17 -16.71
N PHE A 265 7.28 2.02 -17.24
CA PHE A 265 7.81 0.73 -16.82
C PHE A 265 8.19 -0.12 -18.02
N GLU A 266 9.06 -1.09 -17.78
CA GLU A 266 9.51 -2.08 -18.74
C GLU A 266 9.41 -3.48 -18.11
N TYR A 267 8.99 -4.47 -18.90
CA TYR A 267 8.87 -5.87 -18.45
C TYR A 267 9.40 -6.82 -19.52
N TYR A 268 10.19 -7.80 -19.09
CA TYR A 268 10.70 -8.89 -19.93
C TYR A 268 10.11 -10.21 -19.45
N PRO A 269 9.31 -10.91 -20.26
CA PRO A 269 8.85 -12.26 -19.95
C PRO A 269 10.03 -13.23 -19.92
N GLU A 270 10.22 -13.93 -18.80
CA GLU A 270 11.35 -14.85 -18.61
C GLU A 270 10.99 -16.31 -18.97
N MET A 271 9.72 -16.70 -18.83
CA MET A 271 9.28 -18.07 -19.10
C MET A 271 8.86 -18.26 -20.56
N GLU A 272 9.42 -19.27 -21.23
CA GLU A 272 9.00 -19.73 -22.56
C GLU A 272 7.59 -20.37 -22.53
N LYS A 273 6.91 -20.36 -23.67
CA LYS A 273 5.61 -21.05 -23.91
C LYS A 273 4.52 -20.70 -22.91
N ARG A 274 4.55 -19.48 -22.35
CA ARG A 274 3.55 -18.98 -21.41
C ARG A 274 3.06 -17.62 -21.85
N SER A 275 1.75 -17.48 -21.93
CA SER A 275 1.07 -16.25 -22.30
C SER A 275 1.13 -15.26 -21.15
N VAL A 276 1.31 -13.98 -21.47
CA VAL A 276 1.48 -12.90 -20.49
C VAL A 276 0.14 -12.19 -20.30
N GLN A 277 -0.39 -12.19 -19.09
CA GLN A 277 -1.54 -11.37 -18.73
C GLN A 277 -1.05 -10.13 -17.96
N LEU A 278 -1.35 -8.94 -18.50
CA LEU A 278 -1.03 -7.65 -17.90
C LEU A 278 -2.32 -7.00 -17.38
N ARG A 279 -2.33 -6.61 -16.11
CA ARG A 279 -3.43 -5.87 -15.49
C ARG A 279 -2.90 -4.67 -14.72
N ILE A 280 -3.45 -3.49 -15.01
CA ILE A 280 -3.10 -2.21 -14.39
C ILE A 280 -4.37 -1.63 -13.77
N GLN A 281 -4.34 -1.39 -12.46
CA GLN A 281 -5.52 -0.92 -11.72
C GLN A 281 -5.13 -0.01 -10.56
N TRP A 282 -6.01 0.94 -10.24
CA TRP A 282 -5.88 1.75 -9.02
C TRP A 282 -6.19 0.92 -7.77
N LYS A 283 -5.48 1.18 -6.68
CA LYS A 283 -5.84 0.61 -5.37
C LYS A 283 -7.19 1.20 -4.92
N LYS A 284 -8.00 0.43 -4.18
CA LYS A 284 -9.35 0.84 -3.73
C LYS A 284 -9.36 2.19 -2.97
N GLU A 285 -8.29 2.50 -2.24
CA GLU A 285 -8.11 3.74 -1.48
C GLU A 285 -7.88 4.98 -2.39
N SER A 286 -7.54 4.79 -3.67
CA SER A 286 -7.20 5.85 -4.63
C SER A 286 -8.38 6.30 -5.49
N LEU A 287 -9.57 6.38 -4.90
CA LEU A 287 -10.81 6.66 -5.62
C LEU A 287 -10.81 8.07 -6.23
N GLY A 288 -10.89 8.14 -7.57
CA GLY A 288 -10.92 9.39 -8.34
C GLY A 288 -9.64 9.71 -9.10
N SER A 289 -8.62 8.85 -9.02
CA SER A 289 -7.44 8.96 -9.88
C SER A 289 -7.75 8.50 -11.30
N LYS A 290 -7.30 9.27 -12.30
CA LYS A 290 -7.40 8.92 -13.73
C LYS A 290 -6.03 9.04 -14.38
N ALA A 291 -5.74 8.16 -15.32
CA ALA A 291 -4.53 8.22 -16.12
C ALA A 291 -4.72 7.42 -17.41
N TRP A 292 -3.88 7.73 -18.39
CA TRP A 292 -3.87 7.10 -19.70
C TRP A 292 -2.62 6.25 -19.88
N LEU A 293 -2.71 5.20 -20.67
CA LEU A 293 -1.64 4.24 -20.96
C LEU A 293 -1.37 4.20 -22.47
N ASN A 294 -0.09 4.27 -22.83
CA ASN A 294 0.42 3.76 -24.09
C ASN A 294 1.24 2.51 -23.79
N LEU A 295 1.00 1.42 -24.51
CA LEU A 295 1.73 0.17 -24.38
C LEU A 295 2.41 -0.15 -25.71
N THR A 296 3.72 -0.36 -25.65
CA THR A 296 4.57 -0.67 -26.79
C THR A 296 5.34 -1.97 -26.54
N THR A 297 5.76 -2.60 -27.62
CA THR A 297 6.62 -3.79 -27.59
C THR A 297 7.92 -3.49 -28.32
N PHE A 298 9.02 -4.08 -27.87
CA PHE A 298 10.34 -3.88 -28.47
C PHE A 298 11.20 -5.13 -28.32
N TYR A 299 12.29 -5.18 -29.09
CA TYR A 299 13.34 -6.20 -28.98
C TYR A 299 14.65 -5.52 -28.58
N GLU A 300 15.37 -6.06 -27.58
CA GLU A 300 16.62 -5.45 -27.06
C GLU A 300 17.73 -5.36 -28.14
N SER A 301 17.70 -6.23 -29.16
CA SER A 301 18.69 -6.24 -30.24
C SER A 301 18.52 -5.11 -31.27
N ASN A 302 17.33 -4.50 -31.37
CA ASN A 302 17.08 -3.38 -32.28
C ASN A 302 16.11 -2.35 -31.67
N PRO A 303 16.58 -1.56 -30.69
CA PRO A 303 15.71 -0.65 -29.93
C PRO A 303 15.21 0.55 -30.75
N ASP A 304 15.94 0.99 -31.78
CA ASP A 304 15.62 2.19 -32.57
C ASP A 304 14.73 1.88 -33.81
N GLU A 305 14.70 0.64 -34.29
CA GLU A 305 13.94 0.22 -35.49
C GLU A 305 12.68 -0.61 -35.16
N GLY A 306 12.41 -0.89 -33.87
CA GLY A 306 11.50 -1.96 -33.46
C GLY A 306 10.48 -1.65 -32.35
N GLU A 307 10.24 -0.39 -31.98
CA GLU A 307 9.15 -0.08 -31.04
C GLU A 307 7.79 -0.03 -31.76
N LYS A 308 6.95 -1.04 -31.55
CA LYS A 308 5.60 -1.10 -32.12
C LYS A 308 4.57 -0.72 -31.06
N VAL A 309 3.77 0.29 -31.36
CA VAL A 309 2.63 0.68 -30.51
C VAL A 309 1.55 -0.39 -30.63
N MET A 310 1.22 -1.02 -29.51
CA MET A 310 0.15 -2.01 -29.41
C MET A 310 -1.16 -1.36 -29.00
N TYR A 311 -1.11 -0.58 -27.92
CA TYR A 311 -2.26 0.13 -27.38
C TYR A 311 -1.88 1.58 -27.17
N SER A 312 -2.77 2.49 -27.55
CA SER A 312 -2.53 3.92 -27.48
C SER A 312 -3.71 4.59 -26.82
N ARG A 313 -3.43 5.39 -25.79
CA ARG A 313 -4.42 6.17 -25.06
C ARG A 313 -5.52 5.30 -24.44
N GLU A 314 -5.11 4.25 -23.75
CA GLU A 314 -6.04 3.41 -22.98
C GLU A 314 -6.28 4.00 -21.59
N LEU A 315 -7.52 4.02 -21.13
CA LEU A 315 -7.86 4.53 -19.80
C LEU A 315 -7.64 3.45 -18.74
N ILE A 316 -7.03 3.80 -17.61
CA ILE A 316 -6.87 2.87 -16.47
C ILE A 316 -8.20 2.80 -15.68
N PRO A 317 -8.70 1.59 -15.32
CA PRO A 317 -8.02 0.29 -15.32
C PRO A 317 -7.90 -0.36 -16.70
N PHE A 318 -6.76 -1.00 -16.93
CA PHE A 318 -6.42 -1.67 -18.20
C PHE A 318 -6.11 -3.15 -17.95
N GLN A 319 -6.53 -4.02 -18.87
CA GLN A 319 -6.18 -5.44 -18.86
C GLN A 319 -6.02 -5.93 -20.30
N ALA A 320 -4.94 -6.66 -20.55
CA ALA A 320 -4.67 -7.31 -21.82
C ALA A 320 -3.97 -8.67 -21.61
N GLU A 321 -4.09 -9.54 -22.60
CA GLU A 321 -3.46 -10.84 -22.66
C GLU A 321 -2.64 -10.96 -23.94
N PHE A 322 -1.43 -11.47 -23.81
CA PHE A 322 -0.46 -11.61 -24.89
C PHE A 322 -0.11 -13.08 -25.05
N PRO A 323 -0.66 -13.75 -26.08
CA PRO A 323 -0.46 -15.18 -26.26
C PRO A 323 0.97 -15.51 -26.71
N TYR A 324 1.56 -16.58 -26.19
CA TYR A 324 2.95 -16.93 -26.52
C TYR A 324 3.16 -17.35 -27.99
N HIS A 325 2.12 -17.72 -28.71
CA HIS A 325 2.23 -18.15 -30.11
C HIS A 325 2.30 -16.97 -31.10
N GLU A 326 1.92 -15.77 -30.66
CA GLU A 326 2.08 -14.52 -31.44
C GLU A 326 3.38 -13.78 -31.09
N TYR A 327 3.99 -14.10 -29.94
CA TYR A 327 5.12 -13.39 -29.38
C TYR A 327 6.19 -14.37 -28.90
N ASP A 328 7.39 -14.25 -29.45
CA ASP A 328 8.52 -15.11 -29.09
C ASP A 328 9.09 -14.74 -27.70
N PHE A 329 8.44 -15.25 -26.65
CA PHE A 329 8.92 -15.11 -25.27
C PHE A 329 10.02 -16.12 -24.95
N GLY A 330 11.12 -15.67 -24.35
CA GLY A 330 12.06 -16.52 -23.64
C GLY A 330 13.39 -16.91 -24.32
N LEU A 331 13.73 -16.46 -25.54
CA LEU A 331 15.03 -16.77 -26.20
C LEU A 331 15.58 -15.62 -27.06
N GLU A 332 16.76 -15.83 -27.67
CA GLU A 332 17.66 -14.83 -28.31
C GLU A 332 16.94 -13.67 -29.00
N ASN A 333 17.26 -12.44 -28.56
CA ASN A 333 16.52 -11.17 -28.71
C ASN A 333 15.41 -11.02 -27.66
N LYS A 334 15.77 -10.55 -26.46
CA LYS A 334 14.83 -10.26 -25.37
C LYS A 334 13.70 -9.35 -25.85
N PHE A 335 12.53 -9.96 -26.04
CA PHE A 335 11.28 -9.27 -26.25
C PHE A 335 10.82 -8.63 -24.93
N GLY A 336 10.38 -7.38 -25.00
CA GLY A 336 9.91 -6.65 -23.82
C GLY A 336 8.69 -5.79 -24.11
N PHE A 337 7.97 -5.49 -23.04
CA PHE A 337 6.86 -4.55 -23.03
C PHE A 337 7.29 -3.26 -22.34
N ARG A 338 6.90 -2.12 -22.90
CA ARG A 338 7.02 -0.81 -22.26
C ARG A 338 5.65 -0.19 -22.10
N GLY A 339 5.34 0.21 -20.87
CA GLY A 339 4.12 0.96 -20.56
C GLY A 339 4.48 2.39 -20.20
N TYR A 340 3.87 3.35 -20.88
CA TYR A 340 3.93 4.77 -20.56
C TYR A 340 2.58 5.24 -20.02
N ILE A 341 2.55 5.56 -18.73
CA ILE A 341 1.37 6.08 -18.04
C ILE A 341 1.52 7.59 -17.92
N TYR A 342 0.52 8.34 -18.38
CA TYR A 342 0.58 9.79 -18.46
C TYR A 342 -0.77 10.46 -18.16
N ASP A 343 -0.71 11.79 -18.03
CA ASP A 343 -1.85 12.63 -17.66
C ASP A 343 -2.54 12.10 -16.40
N VAL A 344 -1.72 11.80 -15.40
CA VAL A 344 -2.19 11.36 -14.08
C VAL A 344 -2.88 12.54 -13.41
N ASP A 345 -4.18 12.37 -13.19
CA ASP A 345 -5.00 13.25 -12.38
C ASP A 345 -5.28 12.56 -11.05
N SER A 346 -4.62 13.04 -9.99
CA SER A 346 -4.81 12.54 -8.63
C SER A 346 -5.95 13.26 -7.89
N ASN A 347 -6.49 14.36 -8.42
CA ASN A 347 -7.48 15.21 -7.73
C ASN A 347 -7.09 15.57 -6.27
N GLY A 348 -5.78 15.68 -6.00
CA GLY A 348 -5.25 15.93 -4.65
C GLY A 348 -5.35 14.76 -3.66
N LYS A 349 -5.76 13.57 -4.12
CA LYS A 349 -5.86 12.33 -3.33
C LYS A 349 -4.66 11.41 -3.54
N SER A 350 -4.51 10.41 -2.67
CA SER A 350 -3.50 9.36 -2.81
C SER A 350 -3.74 8.55 -4.09
N ALA A 351 -2.80 8.56 -5.03
CA ALA A 351 -2.89 7.85 -6.31
C ALA A 351 -1.92 6.67 -6.32
N MET A 352 -2.36 5.49 -5.87
CA MET A 352 -1.55 4.29 -5.77
C MET A 352 -1.96 3.29 -6.85
N LEU A 353 -1.05 3.06 -7.79
CA LEU A 353 -1.27 2.18 -8.94
C LEU A 353 -0.71 0.78 -8.65
N ARG A 354 -1.44 -0.26 -9.07
CA ARG A 354 -1.02 -1.66 -8.99
C ARG A 354 -0.85 -2.22 -10.40
N VAL A 355 0.36 -2.64 -10.73
CA VAL A 355 0.69 -3.37 -11.97
C VAL A 355 0.84 -4.84 -11.61
N THR A 356 0.05 -5.69 -12.24
CA THR A 356 0.04 -7.14 -12.05
C THR A 356 0.34 -7.81 -13.37
N ILE A 357 1.35 -8.68 -13.36
CA ILE A 357 1.78 -9.46 -14.50
C ILE A 357 1.78 -10.93 -14.10
N SER A 358 1.20 -11.80 -14.93
CA SER A 358 1.23 -13.23 -14.72
C SER A 358 1.49 -13.96 -16.02
N GLN A 359 2.42 -14.91 -16.00
CA GLN A 359 2.72 -15.81 -17.12
C GLN A 359 2.01 -17.14 -16.90
N GLN A 360 0.90 -17.37 -17.60
CA GLN A 360 0.08 -18.58 -17.47
C GLN A 360 0.31 -19.51 -18.67
N PRO A 361 0.33 -20.83 -18.47
CA PRO A 361 0.26 -21.78 -19.58
C PRO A 361 -1.12 -21.65 -20.24
N GLU A 362 -1.15 -21.45 -21.55
CA GLU A 362 -2.38 -21.25 -22.33
C GLU A 362 -3.12 -22.59 -22.55
N THR A 363 -2.37 -23.68 -22.56
CA THR A 363 -2.90 -25.04 -22.65
C THR A 363 -2.58 -25.81 -21.38
N ILE A 364 -3.55 -26.63 -20.93
CA ILE A 364 -3.26 -27.69 -19.96
C ILE A 364 -2.25 -28.61 -20.64
N ASP A 365 -1.12 -28.87 -19.99
CA ASP A 365 -0.19 -29.88 -20.46
C ASP A 365 -0.95 -31.21 -20.54
N LEU A 366 -1.32 -31.62 -21.75
CA LEU A 366 -2.08 -32.83 -22.00
C LEU A 366 -1.37 -34.03 -21.39
N LEU A 367 -0.04 -34.01 -21.35
CA LEU A 367 0.75 -35.06 -20.70
C LEU A 367 0.48 -35.11 -19.20
N GLU A 368 0.49 -33.96 -18.50
CA GLU A 368 0.20 -33.88 -17.07
C GLU A 368 -1.26 -34.28 -16.76
N PHE A 369 -2.21 -33.83 -17.58
CA PHE A 369 -3.62 -34.23 -17.46
C PHE A 369 -3.79 -35.74 -17.62
N PHE A 370 -3.18 -36.35 -18.64
CA PHE A 370 -3.28 -37.79 -18.85
C PHE A 370 -2.56 -38.57 -17.75
N LEU A 371 -1.36 -38.15 -17.30
CA LEU A 371 -0.64 -38.81 -16.22
C LEU A 371 -1.43 -38.81 -14.91
N THR A 372 -2.03 -37.68 -14.54
CA THR A 372 -2.87 -37.57 -13.34
C THR A 372 -4.16 -38.38 -13.48
N PHE A 373 -4.83 -38.30 -14.63
CA PHE A 373 -6.05 -39.08 -14.91
C PHE A 373 -5.80 -40.59 -14.85
N PHE A 374 -4.76 -41.09 -15.55
CA PHE A 374 -4.40 -42.51 -15.52
C PHE A 374 -3.93 -42.95 -14.14
N GLY A 375 -3.20 -42.11 -13.40
CA GLY A 375 -2.79 -42.39 -12.02
C GLY A 375 -3.99 -42.59 -11.08
N CYS A 376 -4.97 -41.70 -11.13
CA CYS A 376 -6.20 -41.83 -10.35
C CYS A 376 -7.03 -43.04 -10.79
N PHE A 377 -7.17 -43.28 -12.09
CA PHE A 377 -7.92 -44.41 -12.62
C PHE A 377 -7.33 -45.76 -12.20
N LEU A 378 -6.00 -45.92 -12.32
CA LEU A 378 -5.31 -47.14 -11.88
C LEU A 378 -5.42 -47.34 -10.37
N SER A 379 -5.34 -46.25 -9.58
CA SER A 379 -5.55 -46.32 -8.13
C SER A 379 -6.95 -46.85 -7.77
N LEU A 380 -7.99 -46.35 -8.44
CA LEU A 380 -9.36 -46.82 -8.24
C LEU A 380 -9.55 -48.28 -8.66
N LEU A 381 -8.92 -48.72 -9.76
CA LEU A 381 -8.94 -50.12 -10.17
C LEU A 381 -8.26 -51.05 -9.16
N VAL A 382 -7.14 -50.62 -8.57
CA VAL A 382 -6.47 -51.37 -7.50
C VAL A 382 -7.36 -51.46 -6.27
N ILE A 383 -7.99 -50.36 -5.85
CA ILE A 383 -8.93 -50.36 -4.72
C ILE A 383 -10.11 -51.29 -5.00
N ALA A 384 -10.71 -51.22 -6.18
CA ALA A 384 -11.80 -52.11 -6.58
C ALA A 384 -11.37 -53.59 -6.59
N GLY A 385 -10.16 -53.88 -7.09
CA GLY A 385 -9.58 -55.22 -7.07
C GLY A 385 -9.34 -55.75 -5.66
N VAL A 386 -8.84 -54.91 -4.75
CA VAL A 386 -8.66 -55.25 -3.33
C VAL A 386 -10.02 -55.51 -2.66
N VAL A 387 -11.00 -54.61 -2.85
CA VAL A 387 -12.36 -54.78 -2.30
C VAL A 387 -13.01 -56.05 -2.83
N TRP A 388 -12.90 -56.33 -4.13
CA TRP A 388 -13.38 -57.56 -4.74
C TRP A 388 -12.71 -58.79 -4.13
N LYS A 389 -11.38 -58.76 -3.96
CA LYS A 389 -10.62 -59.87 -3.37
C LYS A 389 -10.97 -60.09 -1.90
N VAL A 390 -11.16 -59.01 -1.12
CA VAL A 390 -11.62 -59.06 0.27
C VAL A 390 -13.03 -59.65 0.35
N ARG A 391 -13.95 -59.18 -0.50
CA ARG A 391 -15.32 -59.73 -0.59
C ARG A 391 -15.29 -61.21 -0.92
N ASN A 392 -14.50 -61.64 -1.91
CA ASN A 392 -14.41 -63.04 -2.31
C ASN A 392 -13.84 -63.91 -1.18
N ARG A 393 -12.80 -63.42 -0.49
CA ARG A 393 -12.20 -64.09 0.66
C ARG A 393 -13.18 -64.19 1.84
N TYR A 394 -13.96 -63.14 2.09
CA TYR A 394 -14.97 -63.10 3.15
C TYR A 394 -16.12 -64.08 2.88
N ILE A 395 -16.65 -64.11 1.65
CA ILE A 395 -17.67 -65.07 1.22
C ILE A 395 -17.16 -66.51 1.40
N THR A 396 -15.95 -66.79 0.92
CA THR A 396 -15.33 -68.13 1.07
C THR A 396 -15.16 -68.52 2.54
N PHE A 397 -14.78 -67.57 3.40
CA PHE A 397 -14.63 -67.79 4.84
C PHE A 397 -15.97 -68.15 5.50
N ILE A 398 -17.06 -67.42 5.20
CA ILE A 398 -18.40 -67.73 5.74
C ILE A 398 -18.84 -69.14 5.32
N LEU A 399 -18.72 -69.47 4.03
CA LEU A 399 -19.11 -70.80 3.52
C LEU A 399 -18.29 -71.93 4.15
N ASN A 400 -17.00 -71.71 4.43
CA ASN A 400 -16.16 -72.68 5.13
C ASN A 400 -16.58 -72.86 6.59
N ARG A 401 -17.01 -71.78 7.27
CA ARG A 401 -17.49 -71.83 8.65
C ARG A 401 -18.80 -72.62 8.75
N GLN A 402 -19.77 -72.35 7.88
CA GLN A 402 -21.03 -73.12 7.83
C GLN A 402 -20.76 -74.61 7.62
N ARG A 403 -19.91 -74.98 6.65
CA ARG A 403 -19.51 -76.38 6.42
C ARG A 403 -18.78 -77.03 7.59
N ARG A 404 -18.15 -76.28 8.49
CA ARG A 404 -17.52 -76.81 9.71
C ARG A 404 -18.58 -77.09 10.79
N GLU A 405 -19.49 -76.15 11.00
CA GLU A 405 -20.59 -76.31 11.96
C GLU A 405 -21.55 -77.44 11.53
N GLU A 406 -21.86 -77.56 10.24
CA GLU A 406 -22.62 -78.69 9.68
C GLU A 406 -21.93 -80.03 9.89
N ARG A 407 -20.61 -80.13 9.58
CA ARG A 407 -19.86 -81.36 9.84
C ARG A 407 -19.81 -81.72 11.32
N GLN A 408 -19.68 -80.75 12.21
CA GLN A 408 -19.72 -80.99 13.66
C GLN A 408 -21.10 -81.46 14.12
N LYS A 409 -22.19 -80.89 13.58
CA LYS A 409 -23.55 -81.39 13.83
C LYS A 409 -23.75 -82.80 13.30
N MET A 410 -23.27 -83.12 12.10
CA MET A 410 -23.32 -84.49 11.57
C MET A 410 -22.49 -85.47 12.41
N ALA A 411 -21.33 -85.05 12.91
CA ALA A 411 -20.45 -85.88 13.73
C ALA A 411 -20.91 -86.05 15.20
N SER A 412 -21.70 -85.10 15.72
CA SER A 412 -22.22 -85.12 17.10
C SER A 412 -23.62 -85.74 17.23
N ARG A 413 -24.27 -86.09 16.11
CA ARG A 413 -25.46 -86.95 16.16
C ARG A 413 -25.02 -88.30 16.78
N PRO A 414 -25.58 -88.72 17.92
CA PRO A 414 -25.26 -90.03 18.47
C PRO A 414 -25.67 -91.06 17.42
N PHE A 415 -24.73 -91.90 16.98
CA PHE A 415 -25.06 -93.06 16.17
C PHE A 415 -26.01 -93.92 16.99
N ALA A 416 -27.30 -93.85 16.69
CA ALA A 416 -28.32 -94.69 17.32
C ALA A 416 -27.96 -96.15 17.00
N LYS A 417 -27.53 -96.91 18.01
CA LYS A 417 -27.32 -98.34 17.87
C LYS A 417 -28.68 -99.01 17.93
N VAL A 418 -29.11 -99.60 16.81
CA VAL A 418 -30.33 -100.40 16.75
C VAL A 418 -29.93 -101.87 16.92
N SER A 419 -30.33 -102.48 18.03
CA SER A 419 -30.21 -103.92 18.24
C SER A 419 -31.42 -104.62 17.63
N ILE A 420 -31.20 -105.52 16.68
CA ILE A 420 -32.26 -106.21 15.96
C ILE A 420 -32.31 -107.66 16.43
N LEU A 421 -33.46 -108.08 16.97
CA LEU A 421 -33.74 -109.46 17.37
C LEU A 421 -34.51 -110.15 16.23
N LEU A 422 -33.94 -111.21 15.65
CA LEU A 422 -34.56 -111.97 14.56
C LEU A 422 -35.33 -113.16 15.16
N HIS A 423 -36.67 -113.11 15.13
CA HIS A 423 -37.50 -114.26 15.47
C HIS A 423 -37.80 -115.11 14.22
N THR A 424 -37.51 -116.40 14.31
CA THR A 424 -37.90 -117.41 13.32
C THR A 424 -39.27 -117.97 13.72
N HIS A 425 -40.28 -117.77 12.87
CA HIS A 425 -41.69 -118.17 12.99
C HIS A 425 -42.66 -117.09 13.53
N ASP A 426 -43.00 -116.12 12.67
CA ASP A 426 -44.38 -115.77 12.32
C ASP A 426 -44.40 -114.82 11.12
N LYS A 427 -45.43 -114.92 10.26
CA LYS A 427 -45.62 -114.01 9.10
C LYS A 427 -46.11 -112.64 9.58
N SER A 428 -45.20 -111.80 10.09
CA SER A 428 -45.47 -110.40 10.38
C SER A 428 -44.99 -109.48 9.24
N ILE A 429 -45.75 -108.42 8.98
CA ILE A 429 -45.42 -107.37 8.00
C ILE A 429 -44.16 -106.61 8.47
N PRO A 430 -43.11 -106.44 7.64
CA PRO A 430 -41.89 -105.76 8.06
C PRO A 430 -42.13 -104.25 8.24
N GLY A 431 -41.70 -103.70 9.38
CA GLY A 431 -41.68 -102.26 9.67
C GLY A 431 -40.32 -101.61 9.35
N PRO A 432 -40.27 -100.28 9.14
CA PRO A 432 -39.01 -99.57 8.91
C PRO A 432 -38.15 -99.52 10.18
N VAL A 433 -36.83 -99.63 10.00
CA VAL A 433 -35.82 -99.52 11.07
C VAL A 433 -35.56 -98.05 11.43
N ALA A 434 -35.65 -97.16 10.45
CA ALA A 434 -35.61 -95.71 10.66
C ALA A 434 -36.50 -95.00 9.64
N VAL A 435 -37.07 -93.86 10.03
CA VAL A 435 -37.90 -93.03 9.17
C VAL A 435 -37.41 -91.59 9.29
N GLU A 436 -37.02 -90.98 8.17
CA GLU A 436 -36.65 -89.57 8.08
C GLU A 436 -37.68 -88.83 7.21
N THR A 437 -38.48 -87.97 7.84
CA THR A 437 -39.47 -87.14 7.12
C THR A 437 -38.78 -85.99 6.40
N CYS A 438 -39.11 -85.80 5.12
CA CYS A 438 -38.66 -84.66 4.34
C CYS A 438 -39.24 -83.35 4.91
N GLU A 439 -38.60 -82.21 4.60
CA GLU A 439 -38.90 -80.87 5.17
C GLU A 439 -40.39 -80.48 5.14
N ASN A 440 -41.15 -80.96 4.15
CA ASN A 440 -42.58 -80.65 3.97
C ASN A 440 -43.54 -81.69 4.60
N GLY A 441 -43.03 -82.71 5.31
CA GLY A 441 -43.81 -83.75 5.99
C GLY A 441 -44.58 -84.75 5.11
N LYS A 442 -44.71 -84.46 3.80
CA LYS A 442 -45.49 -85.26 2.83
C LYS A 442 -44.80 -86.55 2.36
N ALA A 443 -43.49 -86.64 2.50
CA ALA A 443 -42.70 -87.79 2.11
C ALA A 443 -41.69 -88.14 3.20
N SER A 444 -41.32 -89.40 3.27
CA SER A 444 -40.32 -89.90 4.21
C SER A 444 -39.39 -90.91 3.54
N VAL A 445 -38.10 -90.82 3.84
CA VAL A 445 -37.13 -91.86 3.51
C VAL A 445 -37.15 -92.91 4.62
N LEU A 446 -37.48 -94.13 4.26
CA LEU A 446 -37.59 -95.29 5.14
C LEU A 446 -36.32 -96.12 4.98
N THR A 447 -35.62 -96.42 6.07
CA THR A 447 -34.56 -97.43 6.09
C THR A 447 -35.17 -98.76 6.51
N VAL A 448 -35.09 -99.77 5.66
CA VAL A 448 -35.66 -101.11 5.90
C VAL A 448 -34.54 -102.15 5.92
N LEU A 449 -34.64 -103.12 6.83
CA LEU A 449 -33.76 -104.29 6.84
C LEU A 449 -34.38 -105.37 5.95
N MET A 450 -33.62 -105.82 4.97
CA MET A 450 -34.05 -106.85 4.02
C MET A 450 -33.14 -108.07 4.13
N ARG A 451 -33.73 -109.26 3.99
CA ARG A 451 -32.99 -110.52 3.86
C ARG A 451 -32.66 -110.73 2.40
N LEU A 452 -31.39 -110.97 2.09
CA LEU A 452 -30.92 -111.31 0.76
C LEU A 452 -31.18 -112.80 0.50
N HIS A 453 -31.38 -113.18 -0.76
CA HIS A 453 -31.63 -114.58 -1.14
C HIS A 453 -30.44 -115.46 -0.74
N GLY A 454 -30.71 -116.50 0.05
CA GLY A 454 -29.73 -117.51 0.47
C GLY A 454 -29.83 -118.78 -0.36
N THR A 455 -29.01 -119.78 -0.04
CA THR A 455 -29.13 -121.14 -0.60
C THR A 455 -30.45 -121.79 -0.16
N GLU A 456 -30.82 -122.94 -0.73
CA GLU A 456 -32.13 -123.60 -0.44
C GLU A 456 -32.37 -123.87 1.05
N ASP A 457 -31.31 -123.98 1.85
CA ASP A 457 -31.35 -124.12 3.31
C ASP A 457 -31.61 -122.81 4.07
N GLY A 458 -31.79 -121.69 3.36
CA GLY A 458 -32.02 -120.36 3.91
C GLY A 458 -30.79 -119.66 4.49
N LEU A 459 -29.61 -120.26 4.42
CA LEU A 459 -28.36 -119.67 4.95
C LEU A 459 -27.65 -118.81 3.89
N ALA A 460 -26.94 -117.77 4.34
CA ALA A 460 -26.13 -116.93 3.46
C ALA A 460 -24.82 -117.63 3.10
N PRO A 461 -24.29 -117.47 1.87
CA PRO A 461 -23.00 -118.03 1.48
C PRO A 461 -21.85 -117.57 2.39
N ILE A 462 -20.87 -118.43 2.61
CA ILE A 462 -19.70 -118.14 3.46
C ILE A 462 -18.99 -116.88 2.92
N GLY A 463 -18.85 -115.87 3.78
CA GLY A 463 -18.20 -114.59 3.44
C GLY A 463 -19.16 -113.49 2.95
N GLN A 464 -20.46 -113.75 2.82
CA GLN A 464 -21.46 -112.73 2.46
C GLN A 464 -22.44 -112.45 3.61
N SER A 465 -23.00 -111.23 3.63
CA SER A 465 -24.06 -110.88 4.56
C SER A 465 -25.41 -111.41 4.05
N GLY A 466 -26.15 -112.12 4.89
CA GLY A 466 -27.52 -112.56 4.57
C GLY A 466 -28.59 -111.47 4.69
N VAL A 467 -28.21 -110.28 5.17
CA VAL A 467 -29.10 -109.14 5.37
C VAL A 467 -28.45 -107.84 4.86
N CYS A 468 -29.26 -106.92 4.36
CA CYS A 468 -28.84 -105.58 3.97
C CYS A 468 -29.83 -104.51 4.45
N PHE A 469 -29.37 -103.27 4.52
CA PHE A 469 -30.26 -102.12 4.66
C PHE A 469 -30.53 -101.53 3.28
N ALA A 470 -31.79 -101.20 3.01
CA ALA A 470 -32.20 -100.46 1.82
C ALA A 470 -32.91 -99.17 2.23
N SER A 471 -32.84 -98.15 1.38
CA SER A 471 -33.55 -96.90 1.54
C SER A 471 -34.70 -96.84 0.55
N VAL A 472 -35.92 -96.62 1.04
CA VAL A 472 -37.14 -96.55 0.24
C VAL A 472 -37.83 -95.22 0.49
N LEU A 473 -38.27 -94.55 -0.58
CA LEU A 473 -39.05 -93.32 -0.46
C LEU A 473 -40.54 -93.66 -0.33
N GLY A 474 -41.15 -93.27 0.79
CA GLY A 474 -42.59 -93.40 1.05
C GLY A 474 -43.30 -92.04 1.07
N THR A 475 -44.60 -92.04 0.84
CA THR A 475 -45.46 -90.83 0.96
C THR A 475 -46.39 -90.97 2.17
N ASN A 476 -46.49 -89.93 2.98
CA ASN A 476 -47.34 -89.91 4.18
C ASN A 476 -48.71 -89.33 3.80
N GLY A 477 -49.65 -90.20 3.40
CA GLY A 477 -51.03 -89.82 3.08
C GLY A 477 -52.04 -90.51 4.00
N GLU A 478 -53.02 -89.76 4.49
CA GLU A 478 -54.18 -90.22 5.27
C GLU A 478 -55.05 -91.20 4.48
N HIS A 479 -54.74 -92.50 4.52
CA HIS A 479 -55.71 -93.57 4.33
C HIS A 479 -55.31 -94.77 5.20
N ALA A 480 -55.60 -94.63 6.51
CA ALA A 480 -55.73 -95.78 7.41
C ALA A 480 -57.06 -96.47 7.08
N GLY A 481 -57.01 -97.42 6.16
CA GLY A 481 -58.16 -98.22 5.75
C GLY A 481 -57.82 -98.97 4.46
N GLU A 482 -57.55 -100.26 4.60
CA GLU A 482 -57.30 -101.23 3.53
C GLU A 482 -55.91 -101.18 2.85
N HIS A 483 -55.07 -102.14 3.25
CA HIS A 483 -54.00 -102.76 2.46
C HIS A 483 -53.03 -101.85 1.67
N PRO A 484 -51.97 -101.31 2.30
CA PRO A 484 -50.84 -100.75 1.56
C PRO A 484 -49.93 -101.88 1.06
N CYS A 485 -50.05 -102.19 -0.23
CA CYS A 485 -49.15 -103.07 -0.96
C CYS A 485 -47.84 -102.31 -1.25
N TRP A 486 -46.78 -102.62 -0.51
CA TRP A 486 -45.47 -101.98 -0.67
C TRP A 486 -44.79 -102.48 -1.94
N LYS A 487 -44.70 -101.64 -2.99
CA LYS A 487 -43.80 -101.89 -4.13
C LYS A 487 -42.39 -101.44 -3.76
N SER A 488 -41.51 -102.40 -3.49
CA SER A 488 -40.08 -102.14 -3.38
C SER A 488 -39.49 -101.91 -4.77
N TYR A 489 -38.96 -100.72 -5.02
CA TYR A 489 -38.02 -100.50 -6.12
C TYR A 489 -36.61 -100.64 -5.54
N ALA A 490 -35.92 -101.72 -5.89
CA ALA A 490 -34.49 -101.86 -5.70
C ALA A 490 -33.79 -101.21 -6.90
N TYR A 491 -32.83 -100.33 -6.63
CA TYR A 491 -31.79 -99.95 -7.59
C TYR A 491 -30.47 -100.56 -7.13
#